data_AF-A0A8H4Q034-F1
#
_entry.id   AF-A0A8H4Q034-F1
#
_cell.length_a   1.000
_cell.length_b   1.000
_cell.length_c   1.000
_cell.angle_alpha   90.00
_cell.angle_beta   90.00
_cell.angle_gamma   90.00
#
_symmetry.space_group_name_H-M   'P 1'
#
loop_
_entity.id
_entity.type
_entity.pdbx_description
1 polymer ?
#
loop_
_entity_poly.entity_id
_entity_poly.type
_entity_poly.pdbx_seq_one_letter_code
_entity_poly.pdbx_strand_id
1 'polypeptide(L)'
;MAQPDFPLAVRSLETLTEQVSRCQNIPAIDGGLRLTQVLEEIRNGMRDMRNEVRAVNRKLDDLDRKVGGLDRRMTVAERNGVARMENSSAMRPDAGLAPLFSLETGDEIPGCPSTMEEVGSLAAREIDRILRQLGASTAGTKLAARTRD
;
A
#
# COMPACT_ATOMS: atom_id res chain seq x y z
N MET A 1 8.68 -91.51 12.12
CA MET A 1 8.33 -90.09 11.95
C MET A 1 8.43 -89.42 13.31
N ALA A 2 9.05 -88.24 13.40
CA ALA A 2 9.13 -87.51 14.67
C ALA A 2 7.78 -86.84 14.98
N GLN A 3 7.30 -86.99 16.21
CA GLN A 3 6.04 -86.38 16.65
C GLN A 3 6.27 -84.90 17.01
N PRO A 4 5.39 -83.97 16.62
CA PRO A 4 5.53 -82.56 16.96
C PRO A 4 5.42 -82.31 18.47
N ASP A 5 6.24 -81.39 18.98
CA ASP A 5 6.16 -80.88 20.35
C ASP A 5 5.17 -79.71 20.42
N PHE A 6 3.91 -80.04 20.71
CA PHE A 6 2.84 -79.05 20.86
C PHE A 6 3.08 -78.05 22.01
N PRO A 7 3.58 -78.46 23.19
CA PRO A 7 4.00 -77.52 24.23
C PRO A 7 5.01 -76.47 23.75
N LEU A 8 6.02 -76.89 22.99
CA LEU A 8 7.00 -75.99 22.39
C LEU A 8 6.34 -75.04 21.38
N ALA A 9 5.42 -75.55 20.56
CA ALA A 9 4.69 -74.75 19.59
C ALA A 9 3.83 -73.65 20.25
N VAL A 10 3.12 -73.98 21.33
CA VAL A 10 2.30 -73.01 22.09
C VAL A 10 3.17 -71.92 22.70
N ARG A 11 4.27 -72.28 23.38
CA ARG A 11 5.21 -71.29 23.93
C ARG A 11 5.81 -70.39 22.86
N SER A 12 6.08 -70.95 21.68
CA SER A 12 6.61 -70.18 20.55
C SER A 12 5.60 -69.15 20.07
N LEU A 13 4.31 -69.50 20.01
CA LEU A 13 3.22 -68.58 19.66
C LEU A 13 3.02 -67.49 20.71
N GLU A 14 3.07 -67.83 22.00
CA GLU A 14 2.99 -66.85 23.10
C GLU A 14 4.14 -65.84 23.02
N THR A 15 5.35 -66.33 22.83
CA THR A 15 6.55 -65.50 22.67
C THR A 15 6.43 -64.57 21.47
N LEU A 16 5.95 -65.08 20.33
CA LEU A 16 5.70 -64.29 19.13
C LEU A 16 4.66 -63.19 19.38
N THR A 17 3.56 -63.53 20.06
CA THR A 17 2.48 -62.60 20.40
C THR A 17 2.99 -61.47 21.30
N GLU A 18 3.86 -61.78 22.26
CA GLU A 18 4.49 -60.79 23.13
C GLU A 18 5.43 -59.85 22.36
N GLN A 19 6.26 -60.39 21.44
CA GLN A 19 7.12 -59.56 20.60
C GLN A 19 6.33 -58.66 19.65
N VAL A 20 5.25 -59.17 19.04
CA VAL A 20 4.35 -58.38 18.19
C VAL A 20 3.69 -57.24 19.00
N SER A 21 3.34 -57.49 20.26
CA SER A 21 2.77 -56.46 21.14
C SER A 21 3.77 -55.35 21.44
N ARG A 22 5.07 -55.66 21.55
CA ARG A 22 6.15 -54.66 21.72
C ARG A 22 6.38 -53.82 20.46
N CYS A 23 6.04 -54.34 19.28
CA CYS A 23 6.15 -53.59 18.01
C CYS A 23 5.17 -52.40 17.93
N GLN A 24 4.06 -52.43 18.67
CA GLN A 24 3.12 -51.30 18.73
C GLN A 24 3.67 -50.10 19.52
N ASN A 25 4.74 -50.30 20.30
CA ASN A 25 5.37 -49.30 21.14
C ASN A 25 6.72 -48.81 20.57
N ILE A 26 6.98 -49.02 19.26
CA ILE A 26 8.24 -48.61 18.64
C ILE A 26 8.20 -47.09 18.40
N PRO A 27 9.14 -46.30 18.98
CA PRO A 27 9.20 -44.84 18.84
C PRO A 27 9.29 -44.33 17.40
N ALA A 28 9.70 -45.19 16.45
CA ALA A 28 9.75 -44.87 15.03
C ALA A 28 8.35 -44.62 14.42
N ILE A 29 7.30 -45.32 14.92
CA ILE A 29 5.92 -45.13 14.45
C ILE A 29 5.34 -43.82 15.04
N ASP A 30 5.60 -43.54 16.32
CA ASP A 30 5.23 -42.27 16.97
C ASP A 30 6.00 -41.07 16.39
N GLY A 31 7.27 -41.28 16.03
CA GLY A 31 8.11 -40.28 15.37
C GLY A 31 7.57 -39.86 14.01
N GLY A 32 6.95 -40.78 13.27
CA GLY A 32 6.28 -40.49 12.00
C GLY A 32 5.08 -39.56 12.18
N LEU A 33 4.21 -39.83 13.17
CA LEU A 33 3.07 -38.97 13.50
C LEU A 33 3.51 -37.56 13.91
N ARG A 34 4.53 -37.46 14.78
CA ARG A 34 5.07 -36.18 15.22
C ARG A 34 5.73 -35.40 14.07
N LEU A 35 6.42 -36.09 13.17
CA LEU A 35 6.99 -35.48 11.97
C LEU A 35 5.89 -34.93 11.05
N THR A 36 4.80 -35.67 10.84
CA THR A 36 3.65 -35.19 10.06
C THR A 36 3.05 -33.92 10.66
N GLN A 37 2.89 -33.87 11.99
CA GLN A 37 2.41 -32.67 12.70
C GLN A 37 3.32 -31.46 12.47
N VAL A 38 4.64 -31.63 12.64
CA VAL A 38 5.61 -30.55 12.41
C VAL A 38 5.58 -30.09 10.94
N LEU A 39 5.45 -31.01 9.99
CA LEU A 39 5.34 -30.67 8.57
C LEU A 39 4.05 -29.89 8.24
N GLU A 40 2.94 -30.21 8.90
CA GLU A 40 1.69 -29.47 8.78
C GLU A 40 1.80 -28.05 9.37
N GLU A 41 2.42 -27.92 10.53
CA GLU A 41 2.71 -26.62 11.16
C GLU A 41 3.60 -25.75 10.27
N ILE A 42 4.69 -26.31 9.74
CA ILE A 42 5.58 -25.61 8.79
C ILE A 42 4.80 -25.20 7.54
N ARG A 43 3.96 -26.08 6.99
CA ARG A 43 3.14 -25.78 5.82
C ARG A 43 2.15 -24.63 6.09
N ASN A 44 1.58 -24.58 7.29
CA ASN A 44 0.69 -23.50 7.71
C ASN A 44 1.47 -22.19 7.88
N GLY A 45 2.59 -22.20 8.60
CA GLY A 45 3.46 -21.03 8.75
C GLY A 45 3.97 -20.48 7.41
N MET A 46 4.31 -21.36 6.45
CA MET A 46 4.67 -20.94 5.09
C MET A 46 3.52 -20.31 4.32
N ARG A 47 2.27 -20.73 4.58
CA ARG A 47 1.08 -20.12 3.97
C ARG A 47 0.85 -18.73 4.54
N ASP A 48 0.99 -18.58 5.84
CA ASP A 48 0.80 -17.31 6.55
C ASP A 48 1.88 -16.30 6.14
N MET A 49 3.15 -16.70 6.13
CA MET A 49 4.25 -15.87 5.62
C MET A 49 3.99 -15.40 4.18
N ARG A 50 3.47 -16.28 3.31
CA ARG A 50 3.15 -15.91 1.93
C ARG A 50 2.04 -14.85 1.86
N ASN A 51 1.06 -14.93 2.76
CA ASN A 51 -0.02 -13.95 2.84
C ASN A 51 0.49 -12.60 3.38
N GLU A 52 1.36 -12.62 4.38
CA GLU A 52 2.01 -11.42 4.92
C GLU A 52 2.89 -10.73 3.87
N VAL A 53 3.73 -11.49 3.15
CA VAL A 53 4.57 -10.95 2.06
C VAL A 53 3.69 -10.30 0.98
N ARG A 54 2.57 -10.91 0.61
CA ARG A 54 1.60 -10.30 -0.33
C ARG A 54 0.96 -9.03 0.23
N ALA A 55 0.73 -8.94 1.54
CA ALA A 55 0.22 -7.73 2.17
C ALA A 55 1.27 -6.61 2.18
N VAL A 56 2.53 -6.96 2.47
CA VAL A 56 3.66 -6.03 2.43
C VAL A 56 3.89 -5.48 1.03
N ASN A 57 3.91 -6.34 0.00
CA ASN A 57 4.07 -5.88 -1.39
C ASN A 57 2.98 -4.88 -1.79
N ARG A 58 1.71 -5.14 -1.46
CA ARG A 58 0.61 -4.20 -1.72
C ARG A 58 0.79 -2.86 -1.01
N LYS A 59 1.33 -2.87 0.22
CA LYS A 59 1.64 -1.63 0.96
C LYS A 59 2.82 -0.87 0.33
N LEU A 60 3.84 -1.58 -0.15
CA LEU A 60 4.96 -0.99 -0.87
C LEU A 60 4.51 -0.34 -2.18
N ASP A 61 3.65 -1.02 -2.96
CA ASP A 61 3.06 -0.45 -4.19
C ASP A 61 2.23 0.81 -3.91
N ASP A 62 1.54 0.87 -2.77
CA ASP A 62 0.81 2.07 -2.35
C ASP A 62 1.72 3.21 -1.91
N LEU A 63 2.81 2.87 -1.20
CA LEU A 63 3.81 3.84 -0.80
C LEU A 63 4.53 4.43 -2.03
N ASP A 64 4.91 3.60 -2.99
CA ASP A 64 5.58 4.02 -4.23
C ASP A 64 4.70 5.02 -5.01
N ARG A 65 3.41 4.70 -5.18
CA ARG A 65 2.44 5.63 -5.78
C ARG A 65 2.32 6.95 -5.03
N LYS A 66 2.32 6.93 -3.69
CA LYS A 66 2.25 8.15 -2.87
C LYS A 66 3.52 8.98 -2.98
N VAL A 67 4.69 8.36 -2.97
CA VAL A 67 5.99 9.03 -3.14
C VAL A 67 6.07 9.66 -4.52
N GLY A 68 5.70 8.96 -5.59
CA GLY A 68 5.63 9.53 -6.93
C GLY A 68 4.64 10.70 -7.04
N GLY A 69 3.52 10.64 -6.33
CA GLY A 69 2.57 11.76 -6.24
C GLY A 69 3.13 12.98 -5.50
N LEU A 70 3.93 12.77 -4.45
CA LEU A 70 4.60 13.85 -3.70
C LEU A 70 5.70 14.51 -4.52
N ASP A 71 6.53 13.71 -5.21
CA ASP A 71 7.60 14.21 -6.07
C ASP A 71 7.06 15.13 -7.19
N ARG A 72 5.99 14.69 -7.86
CA ARG A 72 5.27 15.53 -8.83
C ARG A 72 4.78 16.83 -8.20
N ARG A 73 4.12 16.74 -7.04
CA ARG A 73 3.60 17.92 -6.32
C ARG A 73 4.69 18.91 -5.96
N MET A 74 5.85 18.42 -5.54
CA MET A 74 7.01 19.24 -5.21
C MET A 74 7.53 19.98 -6.44
N THR A 75 7.73 19.26 -7.55
CA THR A 75 8.17 19.85 -8.83
C THR A 75 7.20 20.93 -9.34
N VAL A 76 5.90 20.67 -9.27
CA VAL A 76 4.86 21.63 -9.69
C VAL A 76 4.81 22.84 -8.75
N ALA A 77 4.95 22.62 -7.44
CA ALA A 77 4.99 23.70 -6.46
C ALA A 77 6.19 24.63 -6.69
N GLU A 78 7.36 24.08 -7.02
CA GLU A 78 8.56 24.85 -7.37
C GLU A 78 8.32 25.68 -8.65
N ARG A 79 7.80 25.05 -9.71
CA ARG A 79 7.46 25.74 -10.96
C ARG A 79 6.47 26.89 -10.74
N ASN A 80 5.43 26.65 -9.94
CA ASN A 80 4.48 27.69 -9.56
C ASN A 80 5.13 28.79 -8.71
N GLY A 81 6.12 28.46 -7.87
CA GLY A 81 6.90 29.44 -7.12
C GLY A 81 7.63 30.41 -8.03
N VAL A 82 8.30 29.89 -9.07
CA VAL A 82 8.97 30.70 -10.09
C VAL A 82 7.96 31.57 -10.85
N ALA A 83 6.86 30.98 -11.33
CA ALA A 83 5.82 31.73 -12.04
C ALA A 83 5.21 32.85 -11.17
N ARG A 84 4.99 32.61 -9.87
CA ARG A 84 4.51 33.64 -8.94
C ARG A 84 5.52 34.77 -8.76
N MET A 85 6.81 34.45 -8.70
CA MET A 85 7.87 35.44 -8.62
C MET A 85 7.89 36.33 -9.87
N GLU A 86 7.77 35.75 -11.06
CA GLU A 86 7.65 36.48 -12.32
C GLU A 86 6.40 37.36 -12.33
N ASN A 87 5.24 36.77 -12.03
CA ASN A 87 3.95 37.46 -12.01
C ASN A 87 3.91 38.61 -11.00
N SER A 88 4.65 38.51 -9.88
CA SER A 88 4.70 39.57 -8.87
C SER A 88 5.32 40.88 -9.37
N SER A 89 6.12 40.81 -10.44
CA SER A 89 6.74 41.98 -11.08
C SER A 89 5.84 42.65 -12.13
N ALA A 90 4.72 42.01 -12.51
CA ALA A 90 3.79 42.54 -13.49
C ALA A 90 2.99 43.72 -12.89
N MET A 91 3.29 44.93 -13.34
CA MET A 91 2.66 46.17 -12.84
C MET A 91 1.63 46.76 -13.82
N ARG A 92 1.72 46.43 -15.11
CA ARG A 92 0.84 46.99 -16.15
C ARG A 92 -0.34 46.06 -16.42
N PRO A 93 -1.54 46.57 -16.76
CA PRO A 93 -2.70 45.75 -17.09
C PRO A 93 -2.45 44.77 -18.25
N ASP A 94 -1.69 45.20 -19.26
CA ASP A 94 -1.32 44.44 -20.45
C ASP A 94 -0.10 43.54 -20.26
N ALA A 95 0.51 43.52 -19.06
CA ALA A 95 1.63 42.66 -18.78
C ALA A 95 1.20 41.19 -18.79
N GLY A 96 1.91 40.38 -19.57
CA GLY A 96 1.72 38.94 -19.61
C GLY A 96 2.09 38.27 -18.29
N LEU A 97 1.30 37.28 -17.89
CA LEU A 97 1.51 36.45 -16.72
C LEU A 97 1.97 35.06 -17.13
N ALA A 98 2.97 34.54 -16.43
CA ALA A 98 3.37 33.15 -16.52
C ALA A 98 2.23 32.24 -16.01
N PRO A 99 1.97 31.11 -16.70
CA PRO A 99 0.89 30.21 -16.34
C PRO A 99 1.15 29.49 -15.00
N LEU A 100 0.06 29.14 -14.32
CA LEU A 100 0.10 28.34 -13.11
C LEU A 100 -0.41 26.92 -13.35
N PHE A 101 0.12 25.96 -12.61
CA PHE A 101 -0.09 24.53 -12.79
C PHE A 101 -0.81 23.92 -11.59
N SER A 102 -1.69 22.95 -11.83
CA SER A 102 -2.45 22.25 -10.80
C SER A 102 -1.55 21.33 -9.98
N LEU A 103 -1.59 21.42 -8.65
CA LEU A 103 -0.88 20.50 -7.76
C LEU A 103 -1.46 19.07 -7.78
N GLU A 104 -2.60 18.85 -8.41
CA GLU A 104 -3.21 17.52 -8.52
C GLU A 104 -2.80 16.82 -9.82
N THR A 105 -2.88 17.52 -10.95
CA THR A 105 -2.62 16.94 -12.27
C THR A 105 -1.20 17.23 -12.79
N GLY A 106 -0.63 18.36 -12.41
CA GLY A 106 0.63 18.90 -12.96
C GLY A 106 0.44 19.68 -14.26
N ASP A 107 -0.78 19.72 -14.80
CA ASP A 107 -1.12 20.47 -16.01
C ASP A 107 -1.43 21.93 -15.68
N GLU A 108 -1.42 22.77 -16.72
CA GLU A 108 -1.82 24.17 -16.60
C GLU A 108 -3.27 24.29 -16.11
N ILE A 109 -3.51 25.21 -15.17
CA ILE A 109 -4.82 25.43 -14.59
C ILE A 109 -5.73 26.05 -15.65
N PRO A 110 -6.84 25.38 -16.04
CA PRO A 110 -7.73 25.93 -17.06
C PRO A 110 -8.42 27.22 -16.58
N GLY A 111 -8.38 28.25 -17.42
CA GLY A 111 -8.95 29.57 -17.09
C GLY A 111 -8.08 30.39 -16.14
N CYS A 112 -6.80 30.04 -15.98
CA CYS A 112 -5.85 30.91 -15.32
C CYS A 112 -5.63 32.16 -16.19
N PRO A 113 -5.68 33.37 -15.62
CA PRO A 113 -5.50 34.61 -16.37
C PRO A 113 -4.08 34.69 -16.94
N SER A 114 -3.97 35.17 -18.17
CA SER A 114 -2.72 35.38 -18.90
C SER A 114 -2.24 36.84 -18.81
N THR A 115 -3.04 37.76 -18.26
CA THR A 115 -2.70 39.17 -18.08
C THR A 115 -3.23 39.73 -16.75
N MET A 116 -2.68 40.88 -16.29
CA MET A 116 -3.17 41.54 -15.07
C MET A 116 -4.59 42.11 -15.21
N GLU A 117 -5.00 42.49 -16.43
CA GLU A 117 -6.38 42.89 -16.71
C GLU A 117 -7.36 41.72 -16.52
N GLU A 118 -7.01 40.54 -17.02
CA GLU A 118 -7.81 39.31 -16.81
C GLU A 118 -7.90 38.95 -15.33
N VAL A 119 -6.82 39.10 -14.54
CA VAL A 119 -6.86 38.91 -13.08
C VAL A 119 -7.92 39.81 -12.42
N GLY A 120 -8.01 41.07 -12.85
CA GLY A 120 -8.96 42.05 -12.30
C GLY A 120 -10.43 41.75 -12.64
N SER A 121 -10.68 40.94 -13.68
CA SER A 121 -12.02 40.57 -14.14
C SER A 121 -12.49 39.20 -13.66
N LEU A 122 -11.66 38.44 -12.96
CA LEU A 122 -12.01 37.11 -12.45
C LEU A 122 -13.19 37.16 -11.46
N ALA A 123 -14.18 36.28 -11.67
CA ALA A 123 -15.24 36.09 -10.71
C ALA A 123 -14.72 35.35 -9.47
N ALA A 124 -15.32 35.62 -8.29
CA ALA A 124 -14.93 34.98 -7.03
C ALA A 124 -14.95 33.43 -7.11
N ARG A 125 -15.87 32.85 -7.89
CA ARG A 125 -15.95 31.40 -8.11
C ARG A 125 -14.74 30.85 -8.88
N GLU A 126 -14.21 31.62 -9.82
CA GLU A 126 -13.04 31.25 -10.63
C GLU A 126 -11.76 31.36 -9.80
N ILE A 127 -11.64 32.43 -8.99
CA ILE A 127 -10.58 32.57 -7.99
C ILE A 127 -10.57 31.36 -7.05
N ASP A 128 -11.71 31.00 -6.48
CA ASP A 128 -11.81 29.85 -5.57
C ASP A 128 -11.49 28.50 -6.25
N ARG A 129 -11.75 28.38 -7.56
CA ARG A 129 -11.37 27.20 -8.34
C ARG A 129 -9.85 27.13 -8.53
N ILE A 130 -9.23 28.23 -8.95
CA ILE A 130 -7.79 28.33 -9.17
C ILE A 130 -7.05 28.08 -7.83
N LEU A 131 -7.46 28.74 -6.75
CA LEU A 131 -6.87 28.56 -5.42
C LEU A 131 -6.94 27.10 -4.95
N ARG A 132 -8.05 26.40 -5.19
CA ARG A 132 -8.17 24.97 -4.86
C ARG A 132 -7.16 24.10 -5.62
N GLN A 133 -6.99 24.33 -6.93
CA GLN A 133 -6.00 23.59 -7.72
C GLN A 133 -4.55 23.90 -7.31
N LEU A 134 -4.31 25.09 -6.76
CA LEU A 134 -3.03 25.50 -6.16
C LEU A 134 -2.84 25.01 -4.72
N GLY A 135 -3.82 24.30 -4.13
CA GLY A 135 -3.79 23.87 -2.73
C GLY A 135 -3.87 25.01 -1.71
N ALA A 136 -4.33 26.19 -2.12
CA ALA A 136 -4.45 27.39 -1.28
C ALA A 136 -5.85 27.51 -0.65
N SER A 137 -5.92 28.24 0.48
CA SER A 137 -7.18 28.47 1.19
C SER A 137 -8.08 29.47 0.44
N THR A 138 -9.37 29.15 0.33
CA THR A 138 -10.43 30.02 -0.23
C THR A 138 -11.16 30.84 0.85
N ALA A 139 -10.67 30.82 2.09
CA ALA A 139 -11.33 31.51 3.20
C ALA A 139 -11.31 33.05 3.05
N GLY A 140 -10.24 33.61 2.47
CA GLY A 140 -10.09 35.06 2.27
C GLY A 140 -11.10 35.66 1.29
N THR A 141 -11.43 34.95 0.21
CA THR A 141 -12.46 35.35 -0.78
C THR A 141 -13.86 35.37 -0.18
N LYS A 142 -14.17 34.43 0.74
CA LYS A 142 -15.46 34.37 1.43
C LYS A 142 -15.68 35.53 2.40
N LEU A 143 -14.62 35.99 3.07
CA LEU A 143 -14.68 37.16 3.95
C LEU A 143 -14.92 38.45 3.15
N ALA A 144 -14.28 38.61 1.98
CA ALA A 144 -14.45 39.79 1.11
C ALA A 144 -15.82 39.86 0.42
N ALA A 145 -16.48 38.71 0.20
CA ALA A 145 -17.84 38.67 -0.33
C ALA A 145 -18.89 39.11 0.71
N ARG A 146 -18.67 38.77 1.99
CA ARG A 146 -19.64 39.02 3.07
C ARG A 146 -19.60 40.44 3.67
N THR A 147 -18.55 41.21 3.37
CA THR A 147 -18.49 42.66 3.68
C THR A 147 -19.06 43.55 2.58
N ARG A 148 -19.54 42.97 1.47
CA ARG A 148 -20.16 43.67 0.34
C ARG A 148 -21.68 43.45 0.23
N ASP A 149 -22.29 42.76 1.20
CA ASP A 149 -23.75 42.64 1.39
C ASP A 149 -24.23 43.59 2.51
#